data_AF-A0A8S3SB00-F1
#
_entry.id   AF-A0A8S3SB00-F1
#
_cell.length_a   1.000
_cell.length_b   1.000
_cell.length_c   1.000
_cell.angle_alpha   90.00
_cell.angle_beta   90.00
_cell.angle_gamma   90.00
#
_symmetry.space_group_name_H-M   'P 1'
#
loop_
_entity.id
_entity.type
_entity.pdbx_description
1 polymer ?
#
loop_
_entity_poly.entity_id
_entity_poly.type
_entity_poly.pdbx_seq_one_letter_code
_entity_poly.pdbx_strand_id
1 'polypeptide(L)'
;MTEEYKQFDSAKTDKIPIVPGLVKHISGLKFTELISIIVIFVVSLVCVVFVILFTTGKPTVVVEENVCVTAACLKSASYVVGNMNKSVDPCKNFYKYACGGFTNNNRLDSETYSKTVYSKLYYENEEKLKNILESPVVNGNDHSAERKLKDMFASCTNSYLKERAKGYPFLKKILPNTGGWYVLGTWNSSTWNMQNALEKVHMDYWTNALFRFRVATDWNDWKKRVIEACIHVNVYQDFDL
;
A
#
# COMPACT_ATOMS: atom_id res chain seq x y z
N MET A 1 -68.98 37.32 -41.20
CA MET A 1 -68.96 38.12 -39.97
C MET A 1 -67.88 39.16 -40.20
N THR A 2 -68.35 40.41 -40.43
CA THR A 2 -67.63 41.69 -40.60
C THR A 2 -66.54 41.76 -41.69
N GLU A 3 -66.77 42.41 -42.85
CA GLU A 3 -66.80 43.89 -43.08
C GLU A 3 -65.41 44.51 -42.86
N GLU A 4 -64.80 45.36 -43.69
CA GLU A 4 -65.26 46.14 -44.85
C GLU A 4 -64.11 47.05 -45.39
N TYR A 5 -64.40 47.75 -46.51
CA TYR A 5 -63.82 49.01 -47.04
C TYR A 5 -62.40 49.01 -47.65
N LYS A 6 -62.22 48.97 -48.99
CA LYS A 6 -62.37 50.05 -50.01
C LYS A 6 -61.64 51.36 -49.65
N GLN A 7 -60.75 51.86 -50.52
CA GLN A 7 -61.08 52.88 -51.54
C GLN A 7 -59.81 53.38 -52.28
N PHE A 8 -59.86 53.32 -53.61
CA PHE A 8 -58.96 54.01 -54.54
C PHE A 8 -59.60 55.36 -54.88
N ASP A 9 -58.83 56.45 -54.89
CA ASP A 9 -58.77 57.42 -55.99
C ASP A 9 -57.98 58.69 -55.64
N SER A 10 -57.06 59.06 -56.53
CA SER A 10 -57.03 60.34 -57.26
C SER A 10 -55.61 60.85 -57.49
N ALA A 11 -55.35 61.13 -58.76
CA ALA A 11 -54.17 61.82 -59.26
C ALA A 11 -54.21 63.32 -58.93
N LYS A 12 -53.04 63.98 -58.96
CA LYS A 12 -52.69 65.09 -59.88
C LYS A 12 -51.65 66.08 -59.29
N THR A 13 -50.47 66.08 -59.92
CA THR A 13 -49.52 67.19 -60.27
C THR A 13 -49.30 68.38 -59.31
N ASP A 14 -48.04 68.75 -59.02
CA ASP A 14 -47.19 69.64 -59.85
C ASP A 14 -46.01 70.27 -59.06
N LYS A 15 -44.92 70.57 -59.80
CA LYS A 15 -43.82 71.56 -59.58
C LYS A 15 -42.46 71.08 -59.01
N ILE A 16 -41.50 71.01 -59.96
CA ILE A 16 -40.02 71.10 -59.89
C ILE A 16 -39.66 72.61 -60.02
N PRO A 17 -38.61 73.24 -59.40
CA PRO A 17 -37.19 73.10 -59.84
C PRO A 17 -35.97 73.47 -58.92
N ILE A 18 -34.83 72.78 -59.20
CA ILE A 18 -33.39 73.22 -59.37
C ILE A 18 -32.67 73.84 -58.12
N VAL A 19 -31.44 73.48 -57.68
CA VAL A 19 -30.07 73.62 -58.28
C VAL A 19 -29.03 72.73 -57.50
N PRO A 20 -27.74 72.60 -57.89
CA PRO A 20 -27.04 71.31 -58.00
C PRO A 20 -25.80 71.20 -57.10
N GLY A 21 -25.18 70.03 -57.07
CA GLY A 21 -23.79 69.90 -56.64
C GLY A 21 -23.56 68.76 -55.66
N LEU A 22 -23.32 67.57 -56.19
CA LEU A 22 -22.44 66.63 -55.51
C LEU A 22 -21.51 66.01 -56.56
N VAL A 23 -20.41 66.71 -56.76
CA VAL A 23 -19.24 66.25 -57.51
C VAL A 23 -18.73 64.96 -56.86
N LYS A 24 -18.53 63.94 -57.70
CA LYS A 24 -17.80 62.70 -57.42
C LYS A 24 -16.54 62.95 -56.58
N HIS A 25 -16.37 62.16 -55.52
CA HIS A 25 -15.03 61.75 -55.09
C HIS A 25 -15.04 60.26 -54.72
N ILE A 26 -14.91 59.40 -55.74
CA ILE A 26 -14.44 58.03 -55.55
C ILE A 26 -12.93 58.17 -55.31
N SER A 27 -12.51 58.29 -54.05
CA SER A 27 -11.12 58.10 -53.67
C SER A 27 -10.86 56.61 -53.52
N GLY A 28 -10.03 56.06 -54.41
CA GLY A 28 -9.61 54.67 -54.36
C GLY A 28 -9.00 54.32 -53.00
N LEU A 29 -9.40 53.17 -52.47
CA LEU A 29 -8.76 52.54 -51.33
C LEU A 29 -7.27 52.39 -51.67
N LYS A 30 -6.39 53.06 -50.91
CA LYS A 30 -4.95 52.99 -51.15
C LYS A 30 -4.48 51.54 -51.00
N PHE A 31 -3.64 51.07 -51.92
CA PHE A 31 -3.11 49.70 -51.94
C PHE A 31 -2.53 49.24 -50.59
N THR A 32 -2.00 50.19 -49.81
CA THR A 32 -1.50 50.01 -48.44
C THR A 32 -2.58 49.63 -47.42
N GLU A 33 -3.79 50.18 -47.53
CA GLU A 33 -4.92 49.85 -46.65
C GLU A 33 -5.44 48.42 -46.94
N LEU A 34 -5.44 48.01 -48.21
CA LEU A 34 -5.83 46.67 -48.62
C LEU A 34 -4.86 45.61 -48.08
N ILE A 35 -3.55 45.89 -48.13
CA ILE A 35 -2.52 45.01 -47.57
C ILE A 35 -2.68 44.89 -46.05
N SER A 36 -2.92 46.00 -45.35
CA SER A 36 -3.14 45.98 -43.88
C SER A 36 -4.34 45.12 -43.48
N ILE A 37 -5.46 45.22 -44.22
CA ILE A 37 -6.65 44.38 -43.99
C ILE A 37 -6.34 42.90 -44.21
N ILE A 38 -5.61 42.56 -45.27
CA ILE A 38 -5.21 41.17 -45.58
C ILE A 38 -4.30 40.62 -44.47
N VAL A 39 -3.32 41.39 -44.00
CA VAL A 39 -2.41 40.96 -42.92
C VAL A 39 -3.19 40.71 -41.63
N ILE A 40 -4.11 41.60 -41.26
CA ILE A 40 -4.96 41.43 -40.05
C ILE A 40 -5.84 40.17 -40.18
N PHE A 41 -6.40 39.93 -41.36
CA PHE A 41 -7.22 38.74 -41.61
C PHE A 41 -6.40 37.45 -41.52
N VAL A 42 -5.19 37.43 -42.08
CA VAL A 42 -4.26 36.30 -41.98
C VAL A 42 -3.82 36.06 -40.55
N VAL A 43 -3.48 37.12 -39.79
CA VAL A 43 -3.11 37.02 -38.37
C VAL A 43 -4.29 36.50 -37.54
N SER A 44 -5.51 36.97 -37.80
CA SER A 44 -6.72 36.47 -37.15
C SER A 44 -6.96 34.99 -37.43
N LEU A 45 -6.81 34.55 -38.69
CA LEU A 45 -6.89 33.14 -39.07
C LEU A 45 -5.84 32.29 -38.37
N VAL A 46 -4.59 32.76 -38.31
CA VAL A 46 -3.50 32.07 -37.61
C VAL A 46 -3.78 31.97 -36.11
N CYS A 47 -4.27 33.04 -35.48
CA CYS A 47 -4.68 33.04 -34.08
C CYS A 47 -5.83 32.07 -33.82
N VAL A 48 -6.83 32.03 -34.69
CA VAL A 48 -7.95 31.07 -34.58
C VAL A 48 -7.46 29.63 -34.70
N VAL A 49 -6.56 29.35 -35.66
CA VAL A 49 -5.95 28.02 -35.80
C VAL A 49 -5.13 27.66 -34.56
N PHE A 50 -4.35 28.58 -34.00
CA PHE A 50 -3.60 28.36 -32.76
C PHE A 50 -4.54 28.09 -31.57
N VAL A 51 -5.63 28.86 -31.42
CA VAL A 51 -6.63 28.64 -30.37
C VAL A 51 -7.32 27.29 -30.55
N ILE A 52 -7.64 26.87 -31.78
CA ILE A 52 -8.21 25.55 -32.06
C ILE A 52 -7.21 24.46 -31.68
N LEU A 53 -5.93 24.57 -32.05
CA LEU A 53 -4.89 23.60 -31.67
C LEU A 53 -4.69 23.51 -30.14
N PHE A 54 -4.73 24.63 -29.43
CA PHE A 54 -4.61 24.66 -27.96
C PHE A 54 -5.87 24.17 -27.23
N THR A 55 -7.06 24.35 -27.80
CA THR A 55 -8.32 23.90 -27.19
C THR A 55 -8.64 22.45 -27.50
N THR A 56 -8.31 21.98 -28.70
CA THR A 56 -8.50 20.59 -29.15
C THR A 56 -7.35 19.66 -28.72
N GLY A 57 -6.19 20.21 -28.36
CA GLY A 57 -5.04 19.47 -27.84
C GLY A 57 -5.13 19.04 -26.37
N LYS A 58 -6.29 19.17 -25.72
CA LYS A 58 -6.49 18.49 -24.43
C LYS A 58 -6.65 17.00 -24.73
N PRO A 59 -5.76 16.11 -24.26
CA PRO A 59 -6.00 14.69 -24.38
C PRO A 59 -7.29 14.40 -23.60
N THR A 60 -8.38 14.21 -24.33
CA THR A 60 -9.57 13.60 -23.78
C THR A 60 -9.19 12.16 -23.49
N VAL A 61 -8.77 11.90 -22.25
CA VAL A 61 -8.72 10.55 -21.74
C VAL A 61 -10.15 10.04 -21.89
N VAL A 62 -10.39 9.23 -22.92
CA VAL A 62 -11.61 8.46 -23.06
C VAL A 62 -11.56 7.44 -21.93
N VAL A 63 -12.04 7.87 -20.75
CA VAL A 63 -12.28 6.95 -19.65
C VAL A 63 -13.49 6.14 -20.10
N GLU A 64 -13.26 4.89 -20.51
CA GLU A 64 -14.36 3.93 -20.63
C GLU A 64 -15.21 4.02 -19.37
N GLU A 65 -16.53 4.16 -19.54
CA GLU A 65 -17.50 4.48 -18.49
C GLU A 65 -17.51 3.45 -17.32
N ASN A 66 -16.81 2.33 -17.49
CA ASN A 66 -16.69 1.22 -16.53
C ASN A 66 -15.31 1.08 -15.86
N VAL A 67 -14.36 2.00 -16.07
CA VAL A 67 -13.01 1.91 -15.47
C VAL A 67 -12.95 2.68 -14.15
N CYS A 68 -12.63 1.98 -13.06
CA CYS A 68 -12.46 2.62 -11.76
C CYS A 68 -11.13 3.39 -11.69
N VAL A 69 -11.22 4.69 -11.42
CA VAL A 69 -10.06 5.60 -11.31
C VAL A 69 -9.83 6.12 -9.89
N THR A 70 -10.40 5.46 -8.89
CA THR A 70 -10.15 5.80 -7.47
C THR A 70 -8.69 5.53 -7.10
N ALA A 71 -8.16 6.28 -6.12
CA ALA A 71 -6.78 6.08 -5.64
C ALA A 71 -6.52 4.63 -5.20
N ALA A 72 -7.50 3.98 -4.54
CA ALA A 72 -7.41 2.58 -4.14
C ALA A 72 -7.34 1.63 -5.34
N CYS A 73 -8.13 1.87 -6.38
CA CYS A 73 -8.11 1.08 -7.60
C CYS A 73 -6.78 1.24 -8.34
N LEU A 74 -6.32 2.47 -8.55
CA LEU A 74 -5.06 2.76 -9.23
C LEU A 74 -3.86 2.15 -8.50
N LYS A 75 -3.84 2.21 -7.15
CA LYS A 75 -2.81 1.57 -6.33
C LYS A 75 -2.80 0.06 -6.50
N SER A 76 -3.98 -0.56 -6.46
CA SER A 76 -4.12 -2.02 -6.60
C SER A 76 -3.75 -2.49 -8.00
N ALA A 77 -4.23 -1.79 -9.04
CA ALA A 77 -3.90 -2.08 -10.43
C ALA A 77 -2.39 -1.96 -10.70
N SER A 78 -1.75 -0.89 -10.19
CA SER A 78 -0.31 -0.70 -10.30
C SER A 78 0.48 -1.82 -9.60
N TYR A 79 0.05 -2.23 -8.40
CA TYR A 79 0.66 -3.35 -7.69
C TYR A 79 0.55 -4.67 -8.48
N VAL A 80 -0.64 -4.99 -9.02
CA VAL A 80 -0.83 -6.22 -9.81
C VAL A 80 0.02 -6.17 -11.08
N VAL A 81 -0.09 -5.11 -11.88
CA VAL A 81 0.63 -4.97 -13.15
C VAL A 81 2.15 -4.97 -12.95
N GLY A 82 2.65 -4.34 -11.87
CA GLY A 82 4.08 -4.30 -11.55
C GLY A 82 4.68 -5.65 -11.17
N ASN A 83 3.86 -6.63 -10.78
CA ASN A 83 4.31 -7.97 -10.43
C ASN A 83 4.15 -8.99 -11.56
N MET A 84 3.44 -8.64 -12.63
CA MET A 84 3.22 -9.51 -13.79
C MET A 84 4.43 -9.54 -14.73
N ASN A 85 4.66 -10.69 -15.37
CA ASN A 85 5.55 -10.84 -16.53
C ASN A 85 4.73 -11.16 -17.78
N LYS A 86 4.41 -10.12 -18.56
CA LYS A 86 3.58 -10.21 -19.77
C LYS A 86 4.25 -10.96 -20.94
N SER A 87 5.52 -11.33 -20.82
CA SER A 87 6.24 -12.10 -21.84
C SER A 87 5.95 -13.61 -21.76
N VAL A 88 5.24 -14.06 -20.72
CA VAL A 88 4.89 -15.46 -20.50
C VAL A 88 3.42 -15.67 -20.84
N ASP A 89 3.10 -16.75 -21.58
CA ASP A 89 1.72 -17.12 -21.85
C ASP A 89 1.02 -17.58 -20.55
N PRO A 90 -0.06 -16.89 -20.09
CA PRO A 90 -0.80 -17.28 -18.89
C PRO A 90 -1.39 -18.69 -18.98
N CYS A 91 -1.74 -19.18 -20.17
CA CYS A 91 -2.30 -20.52 -20.39
C CYS A 91 -1.25 -21.63 -20.25
N LYS A 92 0.04 -21.28 -20.31
CA LYS A 92 1.17 -22.22 -20.16
C LYS A 92 1.76 -22.19 -18.75
N ASN A 93 1.92 -21.01 -18.17
CA ASN A 93 2.45 -20.86 -16.82
C ASN A 93 1.89 -19.60 -16.14
N PHE A 94 0.70 -19.73 -15.56
CA PHE A 94 0.02 -18.63 -14.90
C PHE A 94 0.83 -18.03 -13.74
N TYR A 95 1.56 -18.86 -12.99
CA TYR A 95 2.41 -18.39 -11.89
C TYR A 95 3.50 -17.43 -12.39
N LYS A 96 4.26 -17.81 -13.43
CA LYS A 96 5.29 -16.93 -14.00
C LYS A 96 4.69 -15.69 -14.67
N TYR A 97 3.53 -15.80 -15.30
CA TYR A 97 2.81 -14.65 -15.84
C TYR A 97 2.37 -13.67 -14.75
N ALA A 98 1.76 -14.16 -13.66
CA ALA A 98 1.20 -13.32 -12.61
C ALA A 98 2.25 -12.79 -11.62
N CYS A 99 3.29 -13.58 -11.31
CA CYS A 99 4.25 -13.30 -10.24
C CYS A 99 5.70 -13.11 -10.73
N GLY A 100 6.00 -13.36 -12.00
CA GLY A 100 7.37 -13.32 -12.51
C GLY A 100 8.06 -11.96 -12.40
N GLY A 101 7.29 -10.87 -12.35
CA GLY A 101 7.81 -9.52 -12.07
C GLY A 101 8.14 -9.31 -10.59
N PHE A 102 7.41 -9.95 -9.67
CA PHE A 102 7.66 -9.85 -8.23
C PHE A 102 9.07 -10.32 -7.87
N THR A 103 9.49 -11.48 -8.39
CA THR A 103 10.83 -12.05 -8.13
C THR A 103 11.95 -11.11 -8.61
N ASN A 104 11.75 -10.45 -9.75
CA ASN A 104 12.72 -9.49 -10.28
C ASN A 104 12.83 -8.24 -9.39
N ASN A 105 11.71 -7.76 -8.86
CA ASN A 105 11.64 -6.55 -8.04
C ASN A 105 11.97 -6.80 -6.55
N ASN A 106 11.94 -8.04 -6.08
CA ASN A 106 12.12 -8.41 -4.68
C ASN A 106 13.24 -9.45 -4.53
N ARG A 107 14.46 -9.09 -4.97
CA ARG A 107 15.63 -9.96 -4.85
C ARG A 107 15.93 -10.26 -3.38
N LEU A 108 16.31 -11.51 -3.12
CA LEU A 108 16.82 -11.92 -1.82
C LEU A 108 18.11 -11.14 -1.50
N ASP A 109 18.25 -10.75 -0.24
CA ASP A 109 19.49 -10.20 0.32
C ASP A 109 20.19 -11.30 1.14
N SER A 110 21.37 -11.00 1.69
CA SER A 110 22.16 -11.97 2.46
C SER A 110 21.50 -12.41 3.77
N GLU A 111 20.47 -11.69 4.24
CA GLU A 111 19.84 -11.92 5.53
C GLU A 111 18.49 -12.65 5.39
N THR A 112 17.91 -12.67 4.20
CA THR A 112 16.57 -13.21 3.95
C THR A 112 16.60 -14.44 3.04
N TYR A 113 16.16 -15.59 3.57
CA TYR A 113 16.07 -16.83 2.79
C TYR A 113 14.91 -16.85 1.78
N SER A 114 13.78 -16.21 2.10
CA SER A 114 12.61 -16.13 1.21
C SER A 114 11.91 -14.77 1.28
N LYS A 115 11.48 -14.26 0.12
CA LYS A 115 10.65 -13.07 0.00
C LYS A 115 9.35 -13.44 -0.67
N THR A 116 8.25 -13.32 0.07
CA THR A 116 6.89 -13.58 -0.40
C THR A 116 6.04 -12.35 -0.12
N VAL A 117 4.83 -12.33 -0.67
CA VAL A 117 3.84 -11.29 -0.32
C VAL A 117 3.51 -11.36 1.18
N TYR A 118 3.51 -12.57 1.76
CA TYR A 118 3.27 -12.79 3.18
C TYR A 118 4.40 -12.21 4.03
N SER A 119 5.68 -12.51 3.72
CA SER A 119 6.79 -11.98 4.50
C SER A 119 6.90 -10.46 4.40
N LYS A 120 6.61 -9.88 3.22
CA LYS A 120 6.49 -8.42 3.09
C LYS A 120 5.44 -7.84 4.03
N LEU A 121 4.24 -8.40 4.03
CA LEU A 121 3.16 -7.93 4.92
C LEU A 121 3.51 -8.12 6.40
N TYR A 122 4.16 -9.23 6.73
CA TYR A 122 4.65 -9.52 8.07
C TYR A 122 5.61 -8.44 8.56
N TYR A 123 6.66 -8.12 7.78
CA TYR A 123 7.62 -7.07 8.16
C TYR A 123 6.99 -5.67 8.24
N GLU A 124 6.09 -5.32 7.32
CA GLU A 124 5.34 -4.06 7.39
C GLU A 124 4.48 -3.97 8.67
N ASN A 125 3.96 -5.09 9.16
CA ASN A 125 3.22 -5.14 10.41
C ASN A 125 4.14 -5.13 11.62
N GLU A 126 5.26 -5.84 11.59
CA GLU A 126 6.28 -5.79 12.65
C GLU A 126 6.80 -4.37 12.87
N GLU A 127 7.05 -3.61 11.80
CA GLU A 127 7.46 -2.21 11.91
C GLU A 127 6.40 -1.35 12.62
N LYS A 128 5.12 -1.52 12.26
CA LYS A 128 4.01 -0.83 12.93
C LYS A 128 3.91 -1.25 14.40
N LEU A 129 4.03 -2.54 14.70
CA LEU A 129 3.99 -3.07 16.07
C LEU A 129 5.16 -2.51 16.89
N LYS A 130 6.37 -2.49 16.34
CA LYS A 130 7.55 -1.88 16.95
C LYS A 130 7.28 -0.40 17.28
N ASN A 131 6.75 0.37 16.33
CA ASN A 131 6.42 1.78 16.56
C ASN A 131 5.39 1.96 17.69
N ILE A 132 4.39 1.07 17.77
CA ILE A 132 3.42 1.07 18.87
C ILE A 132 4.11 0.76 20.20
N LEU A 133 4.98 -0.25 20.23
CA LEU A 133 5.65 -0.69 21.46
C LEU A 133 6.69 0.32 21.98
N GLU A 134 7.33 1.07 21.08
CA GLU A 134 8.29 2.13 21.43
C GLU A 134 7.62 3.46 21.78
N SER A 135 6.33 3.62 21.48
CA SER A 135 5.57 4.81 21.85
C SER A 135 5.35 4.88 23.37
N PRO A 136 5.22 6.09 23.95
CA PRO A 136 4.92 6.24 25.38
C PRO A 136 3.68 5.47 25.81
N VAL A 137 3.66 4.99 27.06
CA VAL A 137 2.46 4.35 27.64
C VAL A 137 1.33 5.37 27.70
N VAL A 138 0.20 5.08 27.05
CA VAL A 138 -0.97 5.97 27.04
C VAL A 138 -1.80 5.75 28.30
N ASN A 139 -1.99 4.50 28.71
CA ASN A 139 -2.71 4.17 29.93
C ASN A 139 -1.83 4.32 31.17
N GLY A 140 -2.06 5.37 31.95
CA GLY A 140 -1.32 5.65 33.19
C GLY A 140 -1.44 4.59 34.29
N ASN A 141 -2.34 3.60 34.17
CA ASN A 141 -2.46 2.51 35.15
C ASN A 141 -1.21 1.61 35.14
N ASP A 142 -0.59 1.46 36.31
CA ASP A 142 0.60 0.64 36.53
C ASP A 142 0.41 -0.85 36.24
N HIS A 143 -0.83 -1.34 36.24
CA HIS A 143 -1.14 -2.74 35.97
C HIS A 143 -1.68 -3.00 34.56
N SER A 144 -1.68 -1.98 33.69
CA SER A 144 -2.19 -2.13 32.33
C SER A 144 -1.40 -3.17 31.52
N ALA A 145 -2.10 -3.92 30.67
CA ALA A 145 -1.48 -4.85 29.74
C ALA A 145 -0.53 -4.13 28.77
N GLU A 146 -0.87 -2.89 28.37
CA GLU A 146 -0.02 -2.03 27.54
C GLU A 146 1.35 -1.82 28.20
N ARG A 147 1.38 -1.37 29.46
CA ARG A 147 2.63 -1.12 30.18
C ARG A 147 3.48 -2.38 30.28
N LYS A 148 2.90 -3.49 30.73
CA LYS A 148 3.61 -4.77 30.87
C LYS A 148 4.22 -5.23 29.54
N LEU A 149 3.49 -5.09 28.44
CA LEU A 149 3.95 -5.47 27.11
C LEU A 149 5.10 -4.58 26.64
N LYS A 150 4.99 -3.26 26.81
CA LYS A 150 6.04 -2.29 26.42
C LYS A 150 7.30 -2.43 27.28
N ASP A 151 7.16 -2.61 28.59
CA ASP A 151 8.29 -2.83 29.50
C ASP A 151 9.03 -4.15 29.17
N MET A 152 8.27 -5.22 28.88
CA MET A 152 8.85 -6.48 28.42
C MET A 152 9.60 -6.30 27.10
N PHE A 153 9.00 -5.61 26.12
CA PHE A 153 9.64 -5.32 24.84
C PHE A 153 10.96 -4.54 25.03
N ALA A 154 10.93 -3.47 25.83
CA ALA A 154 12.11 -2.66 26.13
C ALA A 154 13.22 -3.49 26.82
N SER A 155 12.86 -4.44 27.69
CA SER A 155 13.83 -5.33 28.33
C SER A 155 14.52 -6.28 27.33
N CYS A 156 13.83 -6.67 26.26
CA CYS A 156 14.37 -7.56 25.23
C CYS A 156 15.22 -6.82 24.19
N THR A 157 14.86 -5.58 23.86
CA THR A 157 15.54 -4.77 22.84
C THR A 157 16.70 -3.93 23.38
N ASN A 158 16.79 -3.73 24.69
CA ASN A 158 17.92 -3.03 25.31
C ASN A 158 19.20 -3.88 25.26
N SER A 159 19.99 -3.68 24.19
CA SER A 159 21.25 -4.39 23.94
C SER A 159 22.26 -4.19 25.07
N TYR A 160 22.39 -2.98 25.62
CA TYR A 160 23.32 -2.69 26.70
C TYR A 160 23.04 -3.53 27.95
N LEU A 161 21.79 -3.58 28.41
CA LEU A 161 21.43 -4.36 29.61
C LEU A 161 21.62 -5.86 29.39
N LYS A 162 21.29 -6.36 28.19
CA LYS A 162 21.51 -7.76 27.81
C LYS A 162 23.00 -8.12 27.83
N GLU A 163 23.84 -7.32 27.18
CA GLU A 163 25.30 -7.54 27.14
C GLU A 163 25.97 -7.36 28.51
N ARG A 164 25.43 -6.47 29.35
CA ARG A 164 25.90 -6.29 30.73
C ARG A 164 25.53 -7.50 31.61
N ALA A 165 24.31 -8.02 31.48
CA ALA A 165 23.84 -9.15 32.27
C ALA A 165 24.44 -10.49 31.80
N LYS A 166 24.72 -10.65 30.50
CA LYS A 166 25.20 -11.90 29.89
C LYS A 166 24.34 -13.10 30.32
N GLY A 167 24.94 -14.28 30.44
CA GLY A 167 24.29 -15.48 30.98
C GLY A 167 24.12 -15.48 32.51
N TYR A 168 24.47 -14.39 33.22
CA TYR A 168 24.44 -14.38 34.69
C TYR A 168 23.06 -14.68 35.29
N PRO A 169 21.93 -14.15 34.75
CA PRO A 169 20.60 -14.50 35.24
C PRO A 169 20.34 -16.01 35.17
N PHE A 170 20.72 -16.67 34.08
CA PHE A 170 20.60 -18.12 33.94
C PHE A 170 21.47 -18.85 34.97
N LEU A 171 22.76 -18.49 35.08
CA LEU A 171 23.71 -19.12 36.00
C LEU A 171 23.32 -18.99 37.48
N LYS A 172 22.66 -17.89 37.87
CA LYS A 172 22.27 -17.65 39.27
C LYS A 172 20.84 -18.08 39.61
N LYS A 173 19.89 -17.92 38.69
CA LYS A 173 18.47 -18.13 38.99
C LYS A 173 17.88 -19.43 38.42
N ILE A 174 18.50 -20.00 37.40
CA ILE A 174 17.96 -21.19 36.71
C ILE A 174 18.82 -22.40 37.03
N LEU A 175 20.12 -22.31 36.75
CA LEU A 175 21.04 -23.44 36.86
C LEU A 175 21.05 -24.16 38.23
N PRO A 176 21.06 -23.46 39.39
CA PRO A 176 21.04 -24.13 40.69
C PRO A 176 19.70 -24.83 40.97
N ASN A 177 18.60 -24.28 40.45
CA ASN A 177 17.26 -24.82 40.66
C ASN A 177 16.98 -26.05 39.79
N THR A 178 17.74 -26.25 38.72
CA THR A 178 17.68 -27.45 37.87
C THR A 178 18.72 -28.51 38.25
N GLY A 179 19.47 -28.32 39.34
CA GLY A 179 20.44 -29.29 39.85
C GLY A 179 21.86 -29.18 39.23
N GLY A 180 22.19 -28.06 38.61
CA GLY A 180 23.52 -27.80 38.05
C GLY A 180 23.72 -28.38 36.65
N TRP A 181 24.93 -28.20 36.11
CA TRP A 181 25.31 -28.67 34.77
C TRP A 181 26.73 -29.23 34.80
N TYR A 182 26.88 -30.46 34.31
CA TYR A 182 28.14 -31.20 34.29
C TYR A 182 29.29 -30.43 33.64
N VAL A 183 29.04 -29.78 32.49
CA VAL A 183 30.06 -29.00 31.75
C VAL A 183 30.63 -27.85 32.58
N LEU A 184 29.84 -27.30 33.51
CA LEU A 184 30.25 -26.19 34.37
C LEU A 184 30.77 -26.65 35.74
N GLY A 185 30.85 -27.96 35.99
CA GLY A 185 31.28 -28.51 37.28
C GLY A 185 30.34 -28.21 38.46
N THR A 186 29.13 -27.72 38.20
CA THR A 186 28.14 -27.38 39.24
C THR A 186 27.19 -28.53 39.55
N TRP A 187 27.28 -29.62 38.78
CA TRP A 187 26.47 -30.81 38.93
C TRP A 187 27.15 -31.82 39.87
N ASN A 188 26.33 -32.50 40.68
CA ASN A 188 26.79 -33.52 41.62
C ASN A 188 25.94 -34.78 41.43
N SER A 189 26.58 -35.89 41.04
CA SER A 189 25.94 -37.18 40.78
C SER A 189 25.17 -37.73 41.97
N SER A 190 25.62 -37.45 43.19
CA SER A 190 25.04 -38.01 44.41
C SER A 190 23.77 -37.28 44.85
N THR A 191 23.60 -36.02 44.43
CA THR A 191 22.44 -35.19 44.83
C THR A 191 21.48 -34.93 43.68
N TRP A 192 21.91 -35.13 42.44
CA TRP A 192 21.11 -34.82 41.28
C TRP A 192 19.98 -35.83 41.07
N ASN A 193 18.78 -35.31 40.81
CA ASN A 193 17.60 -36.11 40.55
C ASN A 193 16.96 -35.69 39.23
N MET A 194 16.91 -36.63 38.29
CA MET A 194 16.38 -36.41 36.95
C MET A 194 14.92 -35.97 36.96
N GLN A 195 14.08 -36.59 37.78
CA GLN A 195 12.65 -36.30 37.86
C GLN A 195 12.42 -34.86 38.31
N ASN A 196 13.04 -34.42 39.40
CA ASN A 196 12.93 -33.04 39.90
C ASN A 196 13.48 -32.02 38.90
N ALA A 197 14.62 -32.34 38.25
CA ALA A 197 15.18 -31.45 37.22
C ALA A 197 14.21 -31.29 36.03
N LEU A 198 13.61 -32.38 35.55
CA LEU A 198 12.61 -32.34 34.48
C LEU A 198 11.34 -31.60 34.91
N GLU A 199 10.82 -31.84 36.10
CA GLU A 199 9.66 -31.12 36.64
C GLU A 199 9.92 -29.62 36.69
N LYS A 200 11.09 -29.20 37.19
CA LYS A 200 11.49 -27.78 37.23
C LYS A 200 11.57 -27.17 35.82
N VAL A 201 12.24 -27.86 34.90
CA VAL A 201 12.41 -27.39 33.51
C VAL A 201 11.06 -27.25 32.79
N HIS A 202 10.18 -28.25 32.94
CA HIS A 202 8.85 -28.25 32.31
C HIS A 202 7.88 -27.27 32.96
N MET A 203 7.78 -27.23 34.29
CA MET A 203 6.71 -26.53 35.00
C MET A 203 7.07 -25.11 35.42
N ASP A 204 8.31 -24.87 35.87
CA ASP A 204 8.72 -23.54 36.34
C ASP A 204 9.28 -22.70 35.18
N TYR A 205 9.97 -23.34 34.24
CA TYR A 205 10.65 -22.67 33.11
C TYR A 205 9.98 -22.89 31.75
N TRP A 206 8.92 -23.69 31.69
CA TRP A 206 8.10 -23.90 30.48
C TRP A 206 8.91 -24.31 29.26
N THR A 207 9.97 -25.08 29.50
CA THR A 207 10.91 -25.55 28.49
C THR A 207 10.76 -27.06 28.34
N ASN A 208 10.79 -27.55 27.11
CA ASN A 208 10.67 -28.97 26.84
C ASN A 208 12.03 -29.65 26.88
N ALA A 209 12.20 -30.64 27.75
CA ALA A 209 13.34 -31.55 27.77
C ALA A 209 12.86 -33.00 27.55
N LEU A 210 13.48 -33.69 26.58
CA LEU A 210 13.19 -35.08 26.13
C LEU A 210 11.83 -35.26 25.44
N PHE A 211 10.76 -34.83 26.09
CA PHE A 211 9.40 -34.82 25.59
C PHE A 211 8.75 -33.46 25.89
N ARG A 212 7.62 -33.18 25.28
CA ARG A 212 6.79 -32.01 25.54
C ARG A 212 5.46 -32.50 26.11
N PHE A 213 5.04 -31.92 27.22
CA PHE A 213 3.66 -32.06 27.67
C PHE A 213 2.82 -30.90 27.13
N ARG A 214 1.58 -31.19 26.75
CA ARG A 214 0.56 -30.16 26.52
C ARG A 214 -0.79 -30.65 26.99
N VAL A 215 -1.63 -29.71 27.41
CA VAL A 215 -3.06 -29.95 27.60
C VAL A 215 -3.73 -29.70 26.27
N ALA A 216 -4.24 -30.75 25.65
CA ALA A 216 -4.89 -30.71 24.36
C ALA A 216 -6.37 -31.11 24.47
N THR A 217 -7.13 -30.82 23.43
CA THR A 217 -8.50 -31.29 23.28
C THR A 217 -8.48 -32.76 22.89
N ASP A 218 -9.29 -33.59 23.58
CA ASP A 218 -9.42 -35.00 23.23
C ASP A 218 -10.03 -35.14 21.82
N TRP A 219 -9.36 -35.92 20.96
CA TRP A 219 -9.79 -36.12 19.58
C TRP A 219 -11.11 -36.89 19.46
N ASN A 220 -11.45 -37.71 20.47
CA ASN A 220 -12.71 -38.45 20.52
C ASN A 220 -13.83 -37.65 21.23
N ASP A 221 -13.49 -36.64 22.03
CA ASP A 221 -14.45 -35.83 22.78
C ASP A 221 -13.96 -34.38 22.94
N TRP A 222 -14.40 -33.50 22.04
CA TRP A 222 -13.93 -32.10 21.99
C TRP A 222 -14.27 -31.26 23.24
N LYS A 223 -15.13 -31.76 24.14
CA LYS A 223 -15.45 -31.12 25.41
C LYS A 223 -14.44 -31.45 26.51
N LYS A 224 -13.61 -32.48 26.33
CA LYS A 224 -12.60 -32.90 27.31
C LYS A 224 -11.23 -32.34 27.00
N ARG A 225 -10.37 -32.38 28.02
CA ARG A 225 -8.95 -32.06 27.92
C ARG A 225 -8.14 -33.26 28.38
N VAL A 226 -7.09 -33.57 27.63
CA VAL A 226 -6.16 -34.67 27.89
C VAL A 226 -4.75 -34.14 27.96
N ILE A 227 -3.90 -34.83 28.72
CA ILE A 227 -2.47 -34.56 28.72
C ILE A 227 -1.86 -35.39 27.60
N GLU A 228 -1.23 -34.71 26.65
CA GLU A 228 -0.47 -35.34 25.57
C GLU A 228 1.02 -35.23 25.86
N ALA A 229 1.74 -36.35 25.76
CA ALA A 229 3.19 -36.40 25.80
C ALA A 229 3.72 -36.65 24.39
N CYS A 230 4.36 -35.64 23.80
CA CYS A 230 5.00 -35.73 22.49
C CYS A 230 6.50 -35.90 22.67
N ILE A 231 7.14 -36.86 22.01
CA ILE A 231 8.61 -36.91 21.97
C ILE A 231 9.10 -35.66 21.23
N HIS A 232 10.04 -34.94 21.82
CA HIS A 232 10.63 -33.77 21.17
C HIS A 232 11.56 -34.24 20.06
N VAL A 233 11.01 -34.53 18.89
CA VAL A 233 11.82 -34.72 17.71
C VAL A 233 12.26 -33.32 17.29
N ASN A 234 13.56 -33.01 17.38
CA ASN A 234 14.14 -31.83 16.75
C ASN A 234 14.06 -31.98 15.22
N VAL A 235 12.86 -32.11 14.68
CA VAL A 235 12.63 -31.89 13.28
C VAL A 235 12.38 -30.39 13.21
N TYR A 236 13.41 -29.65 12.82
CA TYR A 236 13.19 -28.50 11.95
C TYR A 236 12.35 -29.01 10.78
N GLN A 237 11.04 -29.05 10.97
CA GLN A 237 10.10 -29.31 9.90
C GLN A 237 9.63 -27.93 9.51
N ASP A 238 10.33 -27.42 8.49
CA ASP A 238 9.91 -26.31 7.67
C ASP A 238 8.41 -26.45 7.40
N PHE A 239 7.61 -25.63 8.09
CA PHE A 239 6.29 -25.27 7.59
C PHE A 239 6.51 -24.19 6.52
N ASP A 240 7.18 -24.56 5.44
CA ASP A 240 7.09 -23.86 4.17
C ASP A 240 5.80 -24.36 3.49
N LEU A 241 4.75 -23.54 3.59
CA LEU A 241 3.59 -23.56 2.69
C LEU A 241 3.72 -22.42 1.69
#